data_AF-A0AA50Q3S3-F1
#
_entry.id   AF-A0AA50Q3S3-F1
#
_cell.length_a   1.000
_cell.length_b   1.000
_cell.length_c   1.000
_cell.angle_alpha   90.00
_cell.angle_beta   90.00
_cell.angle_gamma   90.00
#
_symmetry.space_group_name_H-M   'P 1'
#
loop_
_entity.id
_entity.type
_entity.pdbx_description
1 polymer ?
#
loop_
_entity_poly.entity_id
_entity_poly.type
_entity_poly.pdbx_seq_one_letter_code
_entity_poly.pdbx_strand_id
1 'polypeptide(L)'
;TKSVFMSQSSDIYANLALEGWMIKNMDFSNHHVMLVWRNEPCVVIGKHQNPWLEANVPFLTERQIELARRNSGGGTVYHDRGNL
;
A
#
# COMPACT_ATOMS: atom_id res chain seq x y z
N THR A 1 -9.82 -7.08 -22.37
CA THR A 1 -8.37 -6.81 -22.57
C THR A 1 -7.61 -7.07 -21.28
N LYS A 2 -6.29 -7.29 -21.32
CA LYS A 2 -5.44 -7.50 -20.14
C LYS A 2 -4.30 -6.50 -20.14
N SER A 3 -3.98 -5.92 -18.98
CA SER A 3 -2.87 -4.97 -18.82
C SER A 3 -2.11 -5.22 -17.52
N VAL A 4 -0.80 -4.97 -17.56
CA VAL A 4 0.08 -5.02 -16.40
C VAL A 4 0.70 -3.64 -16.22
N PHE A 5 0.56 -3.07 -15.03
CA PHE A 5 1.20 -1.82 -14.63
C PHE A 5 2.25 -2.12 -13.56
N MET A 6 3.42 -1.51 -13.70
CA MET A 6 4.47 -1.55 -12.69
C MET A 6 4.75 -0.13 -12.21
N SER A 7 4.43 0.15 -10.95
CA SER A 7 4.74 1.46 -10.36
C SER A 7 6.25 1.64 -10.28
N GLN A 8 6.72 2.83 -10.69
CA GLN A 8 8.12 3.24 -10.51
C GLN A 8 8.34 3.94 -9.15
N SER A 9 7.26 4.26 -8.44
CA SER A 9 7.34 4.84 -7.09
C SER A 9 7.58 3.75 -6.06
N SER A 10 8.38 4.10 -5.05
CA SER A 10 8.56 3.31 -3.83
C SER A 10 7.94 3.94 -2.60
N ASP A 11 7.21 5.03 -2.77
CA ASP A 11 6.44 5.64 -1.69
C ASP A 11 5.10 4.90 -1.52
N ILE A 12 4.85 4.43 -0.30
CA ILE A 12 3.62 3.74 0.10
C ILE A 12 2.39 4.61 -0.15
N TYR A 13 2.48 5.92 0.08
CA TYR A 13 1.34 6.82 -0.08
C TYR A 13 0.99 7.00 -1.57
N ALA A 14 1.99 7.26 -2.41
CA ALA A 14 1.82 7.35 -3.86
C ALA A 14 1.23 6.06 -4.45
N ASN A 15 1.71 4.90 -4.00
CA ASN A 15 1.24 3.62 -4.53
C ASN A 15 -0.18 3.27 -4.08
N LEU A 16 -0.55 3.51 -2.82
CA LEU A 16 -1.93 3.37 -2.36
C LEU A 16 -2.87 4.36 -3.05
N ALA A 17 -2.39 5.58 -3.35
CA ALA A 17 -3.15 6.56 -4.11
C ALA A 17 -3.38 6.10 -5.56
N LEU A 18 -2.37 5.51 -6.21
CA LEU A 18 -2.48 4.93 -7.55
C LEU A 18 -3.50 3.78 -7.57
N GLU A 19 -3.42 2.85 -6.62
CA GLU A 19 -4.38 1.76 -6.47
C GLU A 19 -5.81 2.31 -6.32
N GLY A 20 -6.01 3.24 -5.36
CA GLY A 20 -7.31 3.85 -5.12
C GLY A 20 -7.85 4.61 -6.33
N TRP A 21 -6.98 5.30 -7.08
CA TRP A 21 -7.36 5.98 -8.31
C TRP A 21 -7.77 4.99 -9.40
N MET A 22 -7.02 3.91 -9.62
CA MET A 22 -7.36 2.89 -10.61
C MET A 22 -8.72 2.27 -10.29
N ILE A 23 -8.95 1.89 -9.04
CA ILE A 23 -10.23 1.30 -8.60
C ILE A 23 -11.40 2.25 -8.87
N LYS A 24 -11.22 3.56 -8.64
CA LYS A 24 -12.28 4.55 -8.79
C LYS A 24 -12.56 4.95 -10.25
N ASN A 25 -11.54 4.92 -11.11
CA ASN A 25 -11.62 5.58 -12.42
C ASN A 25 -11.53 4.62 -13.62
N MET A 26 -11.09 3.38 -13.43
CA MET A 26 -11.01 2.41 -14.52
C MET A 26 -12.28 1.55 -14.60
N ASP A 27 -12.66 1.16 -15.82
CA ASP A 27 -13.70 0.17 -16.06
C ASP A 27 -13.09 -1.24 -16.10
N PHE A 28 -13.49 -2.09 -15.15
CA PHE A 28 -13.02 -3.46 -15.03
C PHE A 28 -14.00 -4.50 -15.61
N SER A 29 -15.12 -4.07 -16.22
CA SER A 29 -16.18 -4.98 -16.72
C SER A 29 -15.66 -5.98 -17.76
N ASN A 30 -14.75 -5.54 -18.63
CA ASN A 30 -14.10 -6.36 -19.67
C ASN A 30 -12.58 -6.15 -19.73
N HIS A 31 -11.99 -5.61 -18.67
CA HIS A 31 -10.57 -5.28 -18.58
C HIS A 31 -9.96 -5.82 -17.28
N HIS A 32 -9.04 -6.77 -17.41
CA HIS A 32 -8.27 -7.29 -16.27
C HIS A 32 -6.96 -6.54 -16.13
N VAL A 33 -6.68 -6.06 -14.91
CA VAL A 33 -5.51 -5.26 -14.60
C VAL A 33 -4.73 -5.92 -13.48
N MET A 34 -3.42 -6.02 -13.64
CA MET A 34 -2.48 -6.36 -12.57
C MET A 34 -1.60 -5.14 -12.30
N LEU A 35 -1.62 -4.64 -11.06
CA LEU A 35 -0.72 -3.59 -10.59
C LEU A 35 0.34 -4.23 -9.70
N VAL A 36 1.61 -4.03 -10.04
CA VAL A 36 2.76 -4.47 -9.27
C VAL A 36 3.51 -3.25 -8.75
N TRP A 37 3.85 -3.25 -7.47
CA TRP A 37 4.51 -2.14 -6.81
C TRP A 37 5.29 -2.65 -5.59
N ARG A 38 6.32 -1.91 -5.20
CA ARG A 38 7.16 -2.20 -4.03
C ARG A 38 7.40 -0.91 -3.28
N ASN A 39 7.63 -0.98 -1.97
CA ASN A 39 7.78 0.20 -1.13
C ASN A 39 9.18 0.24 -0.48
N GLU A 40 9.61 1.44 -0.12
CA GLU A 40 10.60 1.61 0.96
C GLU A 40 10.03 1.09 2.28
N PRO A 41 10.87 0.83 3.30
CA PRO A 41 10.43 0.43 4.63
C PRO A 41 9.21 1.18 5.13
N CYS A 42 8.10 0.46 5.30
CA CYS A 42 6.86 1.03 5.82
C CYS A 42 6.01 -0.03 6.54
N VAL A 43 5.19 0.42 7.47
CA VAL A 43 4.13 -0.38 8.11
C VAL A 43 2.79 0.01 7.50
N VAL A 44 2.03 -0.98 7.04
CA VAL A 44 0.71 -0.79 6.43
C VAL A 44 -0.36 -1.46 7.27
N ILE A 45 -1.19 -0.67 7.94
CA ILE A 45 -2.34 -1.14 8.72
C ILE A 45 -3.60 -1.25 7.85
N GLY A 46 -4.48 -2.18 8.20
CA GLY A 46 -5.79 -2.33 7.60
C GLY A 46 -6.73 -1.17 7.92
N LYS A 47 -7.75 -0.98 7.08
CA LYS A 47 -8.71 0.13 7.17
C LYS A 47 -9.31 0.35 8.56
N HIS A 48 -9.56 -0.73 9.30
CA HIS A 48 -10.28 -0.69 10.59
C HIS A 48 -9.38 -0.88 11.83
N GLN A 49 -8.07 -0.88 11.67
CA GLN A 49 -7.14 -1.13 12.79
C GLN A 49 -6.74 0.14 13.54
N ASN A 50 -6.39 -0.01 14.81
CA ASN A 50 -5.83 1.05 15.64
C ASN A 50 -4.28 1.02 15.53
N PRO A 51 -3.62 2.06 14.98
CA PRO A 51 -2.17 2.07 14.79
C PRO A 51 -1.36 1.86 16.09
N TRP A 52 -1.87 2.34 17.23
CA TRP A 52 -1.18 2.25 18.52
C TRP A 52 -1.19 0.84 19.12
N LEU A 53 -2.10 -0.04 18.68
CA LEU A 53 -2.13 -1.45 19.10
C LEU A 53 -1.31 -2.35 18.18
N GLU A 54 -1.02 -1.89 16.96
CA GLU A 54 -0.49 -2.71 15.89
C GLU A 54 1.00 -2.45 15.62
N ALA A 55 1.48 -1.26 15.97
CA ALA A 55 2.86 -0.86 15.70
C ALA A 55 3.44 -0.03 16.84
N ASN A 56 4.76 -0.11 17.01
CA ASN A 56 5.51 0.79 17.87
C ASN A 56 5.71 2.14 17.15
N VAL A 57 4.68 2.99 17.20
CA VAL A 57 4.66 4.30 16.49
C VAL A 57 5.88 5.18 16.85
N PRO A 58 6.31 5.31 18.12
CA PRO A 58 7.53 6.05 18.45
C PRO A 58 8.77 5.53 17.72
N PHE A 59 8.97 4.21 17.67
CA PHE A 59 10.09 3.60 16.95
C PHE A 59 10.03 3.86 15.44
N LEU A 60 8.84 3.79 14.83
CA LEU A 60 8.67 4.07 13.40
C LEU A 60 9.07 5.51 13.08
N THR A 61 8.59 6.47 13.88
CA THR A 61 8.93 7.89 13.73
C THR A 61 10.43 8.14 13.88
N GLU A 62 11.07 7.56 14.90
CA GLU A 62 12.51 7.70 15.13
C GLU A 62 13.35 7.14 13.97
N ARG A 63 12.89 6.04 13.36
CA ARG A 63 13.57 5.37 12.24
C ARG A 63 13.16 5.88 10.87
N GLN A 64 12.28 6.89 10.80
CA GLN A 64 11.72 7.40 9.54
C GLN A 64 11.09 6.29 8.69
N ILE A 65 10.41 5.34 9.34
CA ILE A 65 9.64 4.28 8.68
C ILE A 65 8.19 4.76 8.58
N GLU A 66 7.67 4.79 7.36
CA GLU A 66 6.34 5.33 7.11
C GLU A 66 5.24 4.44 7.71
N LEU A 67 4.18 5.06 8.21
CA LEU A 67 2.98 4.39 8.69
C LEU A 67 1.80 4.76 7.81
N ALA A 68 1.23 3.78 7.11
CA ALA A 68 0.14 3.98 6.17
C ALA A 68 -1.08 3.14 6.53
N ARG A 69 -2.27 3.64 6.18
CA ARG A 69 -3.54 2.91 6.27
C ARG A 69 -4.06 2.64 4.87
N ARG A 70 -4.28 1.36 4.53
CA ARG A 70 -4.86 0.97 3.23
C ARG A 70 -6.39 0.97 3.25
N ASN A 71 -6.99 0.99 2.06
CA ASN A 71 -8.44 0.98 1.89
C ASN A 71 -9.10 -0.39 2.12
N SER A 72 -8.33 -1.49 2.03
CA SER A 72 -8.81 -2.83 2.34
C SER A 72 -8.76 -3.13 3.85
N GLY A 73 -9.58 -4.09 4.29
CA GLY A 73 -9.51 -4.63 5.64
C GLY A 73 -8.30 -5.56 5.85
N GLY A 74 -8.36 -6.44 6.85
CA GLY A 74 -7.27 -7.35 7.21
C GLY A 74 -6.32 -6.77 8.27
N GLY A 75 -5.17 -7.42 8.45
CA GLY A 75 -4.19 -7.11 9.50
C GLY A 75 -3.07 -6.15 9.08
N THR A 76 -2.11 -5.96 9.97
CA THR A 76 -0.94 -5.11 9.78
C THR A 76 0.20 -5.88 9.13
N VAL A 77 0.89 -5.27 8.17
CA VAL A 77 2.06 -5.85 7.50
C VAL A 77 3.20 -4.85 7.44
N TYR A 78 4.42 -5.35 7.38
CA TYR A 78 5.62 -4.56 7.10
C TYR A 78 6.04 -4.81 5.65
N HIS A 79 6.39 -3.74 4.94
CA HIS A 79 6.91 -3.80 3.58
C HIS A 79 8.34 -3.28 3.55
N ASP A 80 9.15 -3.88 2.67
CA ASP A 80 10.43 -3.35 2.23
C ASP A 80 10.69 -3.73 0.76
N ARG A 81 11.92 -3.48 0.29
CA ARG A 81 12.35 -3.78 -1.09
C ARG A 81 12.41 -5.28 -1.42
N GLY A 82 12.46 -6.14 -0.40
CA GLY A 82 12.43 -7.60 -0.51
C GLY A 82 11.03 -8.18 -0.59
N ASN A 83 9.99 -7.36 -0.39
CA ASN A 83 8.60 -7.77 -0.56
C ASN A 83 8.06 -7.28 -1.91
N LEU A 84 7.26 -8.13 -2.56
CA LEU A 84 6.46 -7.82 -3.75
C LEU A 84 4.98 -8.01 -3.43
#